data_AF-A0A3Q4MH50-F1
#
_entry.id   AF-A0A3Q4MH50-F1
#
_cell.length_a   1.000
_cell.length_b   1.000
_cell.length_c   1.000
_cell.angle_alpha   90.00
_cell.angle_beta   90.00
_cell.angle_gamma   90.00
#
_symmetry.space_group_name_H-M   'P 1'
#
loop_
_entity.id
_entity.type
_entity.pdbx_description
1 polymer ?
#
loop_
_entity_poly.entity_id
_entity_poly.type
_entity_poly.pdbx_seq_one_letter_code
_entity_poly.pdbx_strand_id
1 'polypeptide(L)'
;CACGGQRAAGSLLHYSAFLTSSRTARSEEDRDTLWDAWGSWSECSRTCGGGASYSLRRCLNFICPALFKNVKYFKICFNVPQDCPSDAGDFRAQQCSAHADEQYQDQYHEWLPVYNDPDNPCALKCKAKGSGLVVELAPKVLDGTRCYTESLDMCISGICQIVGCDHELGSTATEDNCGVCNGDGSSCRLVRGHYKSQHSSGKSKELLLFFTIFIK
;
A
#
# COMPACT_ATOMS: atom_id res chain seq x y z
N CYS A 1 -48.30 52.42 8.70
CA CYS A 1 -49.73 52.31 8.34
C CYS A 1 -49.86 51.20 7.32
N ALA A 2 -50.31 50.00 7.74
CA ALA A 2 -51.72 49.60 7.78
C ALA A 2 -52.33 49.55 6.37
N CYS A 3 -53.06 48.55 5.90
CA CYS A 3 -53.60 47.25 6.35
C CYS A 3 -53.97 46.53 5.01
N GLY A 4 -53.96 45.21 4.84
CA GLY A 4 -54.84 44.24 5.49
C GLY A 4 -56.02 43.85 4.58
N GLY A 5 -56.33 42.54 4.52
CA GLY A 5 -57.61 41.96 4.06
C GLY A 5 -57.61 41.42 2.63
N GLN A 6 -57.55 40.11 2.34
CA GLN A 6 -58.42 38.95 2.62
C GLN A 6 -59.39 38.57 1.48
N ARG A 7 -59.13 37.37 0.93
CA ARG A 7 -60.01 36.32 0.38
C ARG A 7 -60.97 36.67 -0.77
N ALA A 8 -60.71 36.04 -1.91
CA ALA A 8 -61.75 35.56 -2.82
C ALA A 8 -61.41 34.13 -3.26
N ALA A 9 -62.40 33.24 -3.12
CA ALA A 9 -62.40 31.87 -3.61
C ALA A 9 -62.99 31.83 -5.03
N GLY A 10 -62.60 30.83 -5.84
CA GLY A 10 -63.36 30.42 -7.02
C GLY A 10 -62.60 30.49 -8.35
N SER A 11 -61.91 29.39 -8.66
CA SER A 11 -61.67 28.72 -9.95
C SER A 11 -61.92 29.47 -11.27
N LEU A 12 -60.89 29.53 -12.14
CA LEU A 12 -60.89 29.01 -13.52
C LEU A 12 -59.49 29.16 -14.19
N LEU A 13 -58.85 28.00 -14.40
CA LEU A 13 -57.89 27.58 -15.45
C LEU A 13 -56.93 28.58 -16.14
N HIS A 14 -55.62 28.39 -15.98
CA HIS A 14 -54.65 28.30 -17.10
C HIS A 14 -53.23 27.82 -16.70
N TYR A 15 -52.74 26.82 -17.45
CA TYR A 15 -51.35 26.45 -17.84
C TYR A 15 -50.16 26.56 -16.85
N SER A 16 -49.49 25.43 -16.59
CA SER A 16 -48.09 25.17 -17.04
C SER A 16 -47.55 23.83 -16.51
N ALA A 17 -46.83 23.12 -17.38
CA ALA A 17 -46.24 21.81 -17.15
C ALA A 17 -45.03 21.88 -16.18
N PHE A 18 -44.93 20.94 -15.23
CA PHE A 18 -43.65 20.53 -14.67
C PHE A 18 -43.64 19.04 -14.34
N LEU A 19 -42.53 18.43 -14.75
CA LEU A 19 -42.24 17.01 -14.82
C LEU A 19 -42.19 16.35 -13.43
N THR A 20 -42.71 15.13 -13.39
CA THR A 20 -42.62 14.16 -12.31
C THR A 20 -41.16 13.95 -11.87
N SER A 21 -40.81 14.44 -10.67
CA SER A 21 -39.58 14.04 -9.98
C SER A 21 -39.77 12.64 -9.42
N SER A 22 -39.50 11.62 -10.25
CA SER A 22 -39.25 10.26 -9.76
C SER A 22 -37.88 10.26 -9.09
N ARG A 23 -37.88 10.41 -7.75
CA ARG A 23 -36.72 10.09 -6.93
C ARG A 23 -36.55 8.57 -6.91
N THR A 24 -35.79 8.03 -7.84
CA THR A 24 -35.25 6.68 -7.70
C THR A 24 -34.16 6.73 -6.63
N ALA A 25 -34.52 6.33 -5.41
CA ALA A 25 -33.55 5.79 -4.48
C ALA A 25 -33.00 4.52 -5.15
N ARG A 26 -31.81 4.61 -5.76
CA ARG A 26 -31.08 3.42 -6.22
C ARG A 26 -30.76 2.61 -4.98
N SER A 27 -31.46 1.49 -4.80
CA SER A 27 -31.18 0.54 -3.73
C SER A 27 -29.75 0.03 -3.89
N GLU A 28 -29.08 -0.21 -2.78
CA GLU A 28 -27.73 -0.81 -2.77
C GLU A 28 -27.69 -2.21 -3.41
N GLU A 29 -28.85 -2.82 -3.64
CA GLU A 29 -29.06 -4.09 -4.36
C GLU A 29 -28.68 -4.01 -5.85
N ASP A 30 -28.81 -2.85 -6.51
CA ASP A 30 -28.43 -2.67 -7.93
C ASP A 30 -26.92 -2.53 -8.14
N ARG A 31 -26.14 -2.39 -7.06
CA ARG A 31 -24.68 -2.23 -7.13
C ARG A 31 -23.98 -3.57 -7.37
N ASP A 32 -24.56 -4.66 -6.89
CA ASP A 32 -24.01 -6.01 -7.03
C ASP A 32 -24.46 -6.71 -8.33
N THR A 33 -25.56 -6.28 -8.96
CA THR A 33 -25.97 -6.78 -10.30
C THR A 33 -25.12 -6.18 -11.44
N LEU A 34 -24.38 -5.10 -11.16
CA LEU A 34 -23.55 -4.39 -12.14
C LEU A 34 -22.23 -5.12 -12.45
N TRP A 35 -21.76 -5.94 -11.51
CA TRP A 35 -20.47 -6.63 -11.59
C TRP A 35 -20.66 -8.13 -11.64
N ASP A 36 -19.76 -8.80 -12.35
CA ASP A 36 -19.64 -10.25 -12.29
C ASP A 36 -19.06 -10.67 -10.93
N ALA A 37 -19.20 -11.95 -10.62
CA ALA A 37 -18.52 -12.54 -9.48
C ALA A 37 -17.00 -12.33 -9.58
N TRP A 38 -16.36 -12.20 -8.42
CA TRP A 38 -14.90 -12.23 -8.36
C TRP A 38 -14.38 -13.57 -8.88
N GLY A 39 -13.42 -13.51 -9.80
CA GLY A 39 -12.70 -14.69 -10.24
C GLY A 39 -11.83 -15.29 -9.14
N SER A 40 -11.31 -16.49 -9.40
CA SER A 40 -10.32 -17.11 -8.55
C SER A 40 -9.10 -16.20 -8.38
N TRP A 41 -8.49 -16.27 -7.19
CA TRP A 41 -7.23 -15.60 -6.91
C TRP A 41 -6.11 -16.12 -7.81
N SER A 42 -5.24 -15.24 -8.28
CA SER A 42 -4.02 -15.60 -8.97
C SER A 42 -3.05 -16.34 -8.04
N GLU A 43 -2.10 -17.03 -8.63
CA GLU A 43 -0.89 -17.43 -7.91
C GLU A 43 -0.23 -16.22 -7.24
N CYS A 44 0.44 -16.48 -6.12
CA CYS A 44 1.17 -15.45 -5.41
C CYS A 44 2.36 -14.99 -6.26
N SER A 45 2.65 -13.69 -6.25
CA SER A 45 3.80 -13.14 -6.99
C SER A 45 5.15 -13.67 -6.52
N ARG A 46 5.20 -14.28 -5.33
CA ARG A 46 6.41 -14.85 -4.72
C ARG A 46 6.14 -16.24 -4.16
N THR A 47 7.16 -17.08 -4.15
CA THR A 47 7.13 -18.43 -3.56
C THR A 47 7.62 -18.46 -2.10
N CYS A 48 8.20 -17.36 -1.60
CA CYS A 48 8.64 -17.18 -0.22
C CYS A 48 8.57 -15.70 0.19
N GLY A 49 8.66 -15.38 1.47
CA GLY A 49 8.81 -13.98 1.93
C GLY A 49 7.56 -13.12 1.82
N GLY A 50 6.41 -13.71 1.50
CA GLY A 50 5.14 -13.03 1.23
C GLY A 50 5.14 -12.25 -0.09
N GLY A 51 4.01 -12.22 -0.81
CA GLY A 51 3.85 -11.50 -2.06
C GLY A 51 2.43 -10.94 -2.23
N ALA A 52 2.06 -10.62 -3.47
CA ALA A 52 0.71 -10.16 -3.80
C ALA A 52 0.00 -11.16 -4.73
N SER A 53 -1.31 -11.33 -4.51
CA SER A 53 -2.21 -12.09 -5.38
C SER A 53 -3.35 -11.17 -5.80
N TYR A 54 -3.88 -11.36 -7.00
CA TYR A 54 -4.98 -10.57 -7.51
C TYR A 54 -6.20 -11.41 -7.90
N SER A 55 -7.38 -10.83 -7.76
CA SER A 55 -8.63 -11.34 -8.32
C SER A 55 -9.21 -10.32 -9.30
N LEU A 56 -9.88 -10.82 -10.33
CA LEU A 56 -10.46 -10.01 -11.40
C LEU A 56 -11.97 -10.14 -11.36
N ARG A 57 -12.68 -9.03 -11.56
CA ARG A 57 -14.12 -9.06 -11.92
C ARG A 57 -14.40 -8.12 -13.07
N ARG A 58 -15.49 -8.38 -13.78
CA ARG A 58 -15.91 -7.61 -14.94
C ARG A 58 -17.14 -6.80 -14.64
N CYS A 59 -17.23 -5.61 -15.22
CA CYS A 59 -18.50 -4.91 -15.25
C CYS A 59 -19.39 -5.54 -16.33
N LEU A 60 -20.61 -5.92 -15.94
CA LEU A 60 -21.60 -6.58 -16.80
C LEU A 60 -22.47 -5.58 -17.58
N ASN A 61 -22.44 -4.29 -17.22
CA ASN A 61 -23.28 -3.27 -17.83
C ASN A 61 -22.66 -2.69 -19.10
N PHE A 62 -23.49 -2.49 -20.13
CA PHE A 62 -23.11 -1.92 -21.43
C PHE A 62 -22.59 -0.47 -21.35
N ILE A 63 -22.87 0.24 -20.25
CA ILE A 63 -22.43 1.63 -20.03
C ILE A 63 -20.99 1.68 -19.47
N CYS A 64 -20.42 0.56 -19.01
CA CYS A 64 -19.07 0.59 -18.45
C CYS A 64 -18.05 1.01 -19.52
N PRO A 65 -17.27 2.10 -19.27
CA PRO A 65 -16.24 2.53 -20.20
C PRO A 65 -15.27 1.36 -20.43
N ALA A 66 -14.77 1.20 -21.66
CA ALA A 66 -13.89 0.07 -22.01
C ALA A 66 -12.68 -0.07 -21.06
N LEU A 67 -12.19 1.06 -20.52
CA LEU A 67 -11.09 1.13 -19.54
C LEU A 67 -11.44 0.56 -18.16
N PHE A 68 -12.70 0.55 -17.75
CA PHE A 68 -13.16 0.03 -16.45
C PHE A 68 -13.92 -1.31 -16.58
N LYS A 69 -13.80 -1.97 -17.72
CA LYS A 69 -14.49 -3.24 -17.98
C LYS A 69 -13.98 -4.39 -17.10
N ASN A 70 -12.72 -4.31 -16.66
CA ASN A 70 -12.13 -5.25 -15.72
C ASN A 70 -11.51 -4.46 -14.56
N VAL A 71 -11.80 -4.84 -13.32
CA VAL A 71 -11.12 -4.31 -12.13
C VAL A 71 -10.33 -5.42 -11.46
N LYS A 72 -9.16 -5.04 -10.94
CA LYS A 72 -8.28 -5.91 -10.16
C LYS A 72 -8.43 -5.56 -8.69
N TYR A 73 -8.54 -6.58 -7.86
CA TYR A 73 -8.42 -6.46 -6.41
C TYR A 73 -7.22 -7.27 -5.95
N PHE A 74 -6.46 -6.75 -5.00
CA PHE A 74 -5.20 -7.33 -4.55
C PHE A 74 -5.28 -7.71 -3.08
N LYS A 75 -4.59 -8.78 -2.72
CA LYS A 75 -4.35 -9.17 -1.33
C LYS A 75 -2.90 -9.59 -1.15
N ILE A 76 -2.44 -9.57 0.09
CA ILE A 76 -1.17 -10.19 0.45
C ILE A 76 -1.36 -11.72 0.48
N CYS A 77 -0.34 -12.44 0.03
CA CYS A 77 -0.31 -13.90 0.05
C CYS A 77 0.99 -14.39 0.67
N PHE A 78 0.93 -15.53 1.35
CA PHE A 78 2.06 -16.15 2.01
C PHE A 78 2.25 -17.55 1.44
N ASN A 79 3.33 -17.73 0.68
CA ASN A 79 3.79 -19.04 0.28
C ASN A 79 4.84 -19.56 1.27
N VAL A 80 4.93 -20.88 1.38
CA VAL A 80 5.88 -21.56 2.25
C VAL A 80 7.14 -21.88 1.43
N PRO A 81 8.35 -21.53 1.92
CA PRO A 81 8.66 -21.02 3.26
C PRO A 81 8.39 -19.52 3.45
N GLN A 82 8.00 -19.13 4.67
CA GLN A 82 7.78 -17.74 5.03
C GLN A 82 9.03 -16.89 4.83
N ASP A 83 10.21 -17.45 5.10
CA ASP A 83 11.49 -16.81 4.85
C ASP A 83 12.12 -17.34 3.56
N CYS A 84 12.65 -16.42 2.75
CA CYS A 84 13.46 -16.80 1.60
C CYS A 84 14.87 -17.21 2.04
N PRO A 85 15.54 -18.10 1.30
CA PRO A 85 16.96 -18.40 1.51
C PRO A 85 17.81 -17.14 1.60
N SER A 86 18.76 -17.10 2.52
CA SER A 86 19.56 -15.89 2.81
C SER A 86 20.39 -15.40 1.62
N ASP A 87 20.73 -16.31 0.70
CA ASP A 87 21.49 -16.08 -0.52
C ASP A 87 20.62 -15.55 -1.69
N ALA A 88 19.31 -15.76 -1.65
CA ALA A 88 18.40 -15.34 -2.72
C ALA A 88 18.21 -13.82 -2.81
N GLY A 89 18.66 -13.06 -1.81
CA GLY A 89 18.37 -11.64 -1.68
C GLY A 89 16.88 -11.34 -1.48
N ASP A 90 16.52 -10.06 -1.42
CA ASP A 90 15.11 -9.66 -1.42
C ASP A 90 14.52 -9.60 -2.83
N PHE A 91 13.21 -9.45 -2.92
CA PHE A 91 12.51 -9.48 -4.21
C PHE A 91 12.90 -8.32 -5.14
N ARG A 92 13.35 -7.19 -4.60
CA ARG A 92 13.82 -6.05 -5.40
C ARG A 92 15.22 -6.33 -5.95
N ALA A 93 16.10 -6.92 -5.14
CA ALA A 93 17.42 -7.36 -5.56
C ALA A 93 17.33 -8.38 -6.70
N GLN A 94 16.41 -9.35 -6.59
CA GLN A 94 16.15 -10.34 -7.64
C GLN A 94 15.76 -9.66 -8.96
N GLN A 95 14.86 -8.67 -8.91
CA GLN A 95 14.44 -7.92 -10.10
C GLN A 95 15.59 -7.12 -10.74
N CYS A 96 16.47 -6.48 -9.95
CA CYS A 96 17.66 -5.84 -10.52
C CYS A 96 18.61 -6.87 -11.14
N SER A 97 18.88 -7.98 -10.45
CA SER A 97 19.80 -9.02 -10.93
C SER A 97 19.32 -9.71 -12.22
N ALA A 98 18.01 -9.72 -12.48
CA ALA A 98 17.43 -10.27 -13.70
C ALA A 98 17.87 -9.52 -14.97
N HIS A 99 18.34 -8.27 -14.84
CA HIS A 99 18.88 -7.49 -15.95
C HIS A 99 20.41 -7.63 -16.13
N ALA A 100 21.07 -8.53 -15.39
CA ALA A 100 22.53 -8.71 -15.50
C ALA A 100 22.96 -9.28 -16.87
N ASP A 101 22.06 -10.01 -17.54
CA ASP A 101 22.29 -10.61 -18.86
C ASP A 101 21.94 -9.67 -20.02
N GLU A 102 21.50 -8.43 -19.74
CA GLU A 102 21.19 -7.40 -20.71
C GLU A 102 22.31 -6.36 -20.77
N GLN A 103 22.70 -5.94 -21.99
CA GLN A 103 23.69 -4.88 -22.15
C GLN A 103 23.05 -3.51 -21.90
N TYR A 104 23.67 -2.71 -21.05
CA TYR A 104 23.35 -1.29 -20.88
C TYR A 104 24.55 -0.47 -21.32
N GLN A 105 24.37 0.41 -22.30
CA GLN A 105 25.47 1.20 -22.89
C GLN A 105 26.66 0.30 -23.33
N ASP A 106 26.36 -0.80 -24.01
CA ASP A 106 27.32 -1.79 -24.52
C ASP A 106 28.14 -2.53 -23.45
N GLN A 107 27.74 -2.46 -22.18
CA GLN A 107 28.39 -3.15 -21.06
C GLN A 107 27.40 -4.01 -20.27
N TYR A 108 27.91 -5.09 -19.71
CA TYR A 108 27.19 -5.88 -18.71
C TYR A 108 27.51 -5.34 -17.32
N HIS A 109 26.49 -5.25 -16.48
CA HIS A 109 26.63 -4.75 -15.12
C HIS A 109 26.01 -5.72 -14.13
N GLU A 110 26.68 -5.88 -12.98
CA GLU A 110 26.04 -6.47 -11.81
C GLU A 110 25.17 -5.40 -11.16
N TRP A 111 23.85 -5.54 -11.30
CA TRP A 111 22.88 -4.57 -10.81
C TRP A 111 22.50 -4.82 -9.36
N LEU A 112 22.63 -3.79 -8.53
CA LEU A 112 22.21 -3.78 -7.13
C LEU A 112 21.00 -2.85 -6.95
N PRO A 113 20.02 -3.20 -6.11
CA PRO A 113 18.85 -2.38 -5.89
C PRO A 113 19.18 -1.06 -5.20
N VAL A 114 18.46 -0.01 -5.60
CA VAL A 114 18.33 1.24 -4.84
C VAL A 114 17.06 1.14 -4.00
N TYR A 115 17.20 1.34 -2.69
CA TYR A 115 16.10 1.29 -1.73
C TYR A 115 15.67 2.69 -1.31
N ASN A 116 14.44 2.79 -0.79
CA ASN A 116 13.90 3.97 -0.12
C ASN A 116 13.99 5.24 -0.98
N ASP A 117 13.71 5.11 -2.29
CA ASP A 117 13.65 6.25 -3.19
C ASP A 117 12.53 7.20 -2.74
N PRO A 118 12.83 8.50 -2.51
CA PRO A 118 11.87 9.43 -1.94
C PRO A 118 10.78 9.85 -2.93
N ASP A 119 11.06 9.80 -4.24
CA ASP A 119 10.17 10.29 -5.28
C ASP A 119 9.29 9.18 -5.85
N ASN A 120 9.89 8.03 -6.12
CA ASN A 120 9.19 6.87 -6.67
C ASN A 120 9.74 5.55 -6.08
N PRO A 121 9.30 5.18 -4.86
CA PRO A 121 9.76 3.96 -4.20
C PRO A 121 9.37 2.68 -4.95
N CYS A 122 8.42 2.76 -5.88
CA CYS A 122 7.95 1.61 -6.65
C CYS A 122 8.53 1.51 -8.06
N ALA A 123 9.42 2.42 -8.48
CA ALA A 123 10.24 2.22 -9.66
C ALA A 123 11.37 1.21 -9.37
N LEU A 124 11.80 0.48 -10.41
CA LEU A 124 12.97 -0.39 -10.32
C LEU A 124 14.23 0.42 -10.66
N LYS A 125 14.75 1.14 -9.66
CA LYS A 125 16.04 1.81 -9.75
C LYS A 125 17.16 0.89 -9.29
N CYS A 126 18.16 0.72 -10.12
CA CYS A 126 19.31 -0.15 -9.87
C CYS A 126 20.61 0.62 -10.09
N LYS A 127 21.64 0.27 -9.32
CA LYS A 127 22.99 0.82 -9.44
C LYS A 127 23.95 -0.27 -9.91
N ALA A 128 24.84 0.06 -10.83
CA ALA A 128 25.85 -0.88 -11.29
C ALA A 128 26.97 -0.99 -10.24
N LYS A 129 27.23 -2.21 -9.76
CA LYS A 129 28.22 -2.49 -8.73
C LYS A 129 29.62 -2.03 -9.15
N GLY A 130 30.33 -1.39 -8.24
CA GLY A 130 31.68 -0.86 -8.51
C GLY A 130 31.68 0.41 -9.38
N SER A 131 30.52 0.94 -9.75
CA SER A 131 30.38 2.20 -10.48
C SER A 131 29.44 3.17 -9.74
N GLY A 132 29.44 4.43 -10.13
CA GLY A 132 28.46 5.44 -9.67
C GLY A 132 27.18 5.49 -10.50
N LEU A 133 27.00 4.59 -11.47
CA LEU A 133 25.87 4.60 -12.40
C LEU A 133 24.60 4.11 -11.70
N VAL A 134 23.57 4.94 -11.69
CA VAL A 134 22.22 4.62 -11.20
C VAL A 134 21.23 4.84 -12.34
N VAL A 135 20.38 3.86 -12.59
CA VAL A 135 19.44 3.86 -13.71
C VAL A 135 18.09 3.32 -13.27
N GLU A 136 17.03 3.75 -13.92
CA GLU A 136 15.70 3.15 -13.79
C GLU A 136 15.56 2.09 -14.88
N LEU A 137 15.63 0.81 -14.50
CA LEU A 137 15.53 -0.32 -15.44
C LEU A 137 14.09 -0.66 -15.80
N ALA A 138 13.15 -0.34 -14.91
CA ALA A 138 11.72 -0.50 -15.17
C ALA A 138 10.89 0.57 -14.44
N PRO A 139 9.77 1.04 -15.04
CA PRO A 139 8.93 2.08 -14.47
C PRO A 139 8.21 1.65 -13.19
N LYS A 140 8.06 0.33 -12.99
CA LYS A 140 7.53 -0.25 -11.76
C LYS A 140 8.18 -1.59 -11.47
N VAL A 141 8.36 -1.87 -10.18
CA VAL A 141 8.64 -3.22 -9.66
C VAL A 141 7.41 -4.13 -9.79
N LEU A 142 7.64 -5.44 -9.69
CA LEU A 142 6.60 -6.45 -9.63
C LEU A 142 5.71 -6.27 -8.39
N ASP A 143 4.42 -6.55 -8.54
CA ASP A 143 3.44 -6.41 -7.47
C ASP A 143 3.81 -7.29 -6.26
N GLY A 144 3.76 -6.71 -5.05
CA GLY A 144 4.19 -7.37 -3.81
C GLY A 144 5.66 -7.15 -3.42
N THR A 145 6.40 -6.35 -4.19
CA THR A 145 7.73 -5.86 -3.74
C THR A 145 7.56 -4.80 -2.66
N ARG A 146 8.35 -4.86 -1.58
CA ARG A 146 8.32 -3.81 -0.54
C ARG A 146 8.73 -2.45 -1.11
N CYS A 147 8.04 -1.40 -0.71
CA CYS A 147 8.40 -0.02 -1.07
C CYS A 147 9.65 0.42 -0.31
N TYR A 148 9.65 0.16 1.01
CA TYR A 148 10.67 0.59 1.96
C TYR A 148 11.21 -0.60 2.74
N THR A 149 12.46 -0.52 3.17
CA THR A 149 13.13 -1.62 3.91
C THR A 149 12.54 -1.82 5.31
N GLU A 150 12.09 -0.75 5.96
CA GLU A 150 11.61 -0.75 7.35
C GLU A 150 10.08 -0.85 7.48
N SER A 151 9.36 -1.05 6.37
CA SER A 151 7.90 -1.10 6.35
C SER A 151 7.39 -2.38 5.70
N LEU A 152 6.16 -2.78 6.05
CA LEU A 152 5.41 -3.84 5.38
C LEU A 152 4.80 -3.37 4.05
N ASP A 153 4.77 -2.06 3.80
CA ASP A 153 4.15 -1.47 2.61
C ASP A 153 4.68 -2.07 1.31
N MET A 154 3.76 -2.31 0.38
CA MET A 154 4.06 -3.01 -0.88
C MET A 154 3.65 -2.20 -2.10
N CYS A 155 4.46 -2.33 -3.14
CA CYS A 155 4.16 -1.80 -4.45
C CYS A 155 3.07 -2.63 -5.11
N ILE A 156 1.96 -1.99 -5.44
CA ILE A 156 0.83 -2.58 -6.17
C ILE A 156 0.49 -1.66 -7.33
N SER A 157 0.58 -2.18 -8.55
CA SER A 157 0.38 -1.43 -9.79
C SER A 157 1.23 -0.16 -9.89
N GLY A 158 2.44 -0.19 -9.32
CA GLY A 158 3.39 0.94 -9.32
C GLY A 158 3.14 2.00 -8.25
N ILE A 159 2.19 1.79 -7.35
CA ILE A 159 1.88 2.69 -6.24
C ILE A 159 2.22 1.99 -4.93
N CYS A 160 2.85 2.71 -4.00
CA CYS A 160 3.10 2.18 -2.67
C CYS A 160 1.81 2.14 -1.85
N GLN A 161 1.39 0.94 -1.46
CA GLN A 161 0.18 0.70 -0.68
C GLN A 161 0.56 0.32 0.75
N ILE A 162 -0.21 0.85 1.71
CA ILE A 162 -0.02 0.56 3.13
C ILE A 162 -0.35 -0.90 3.41
N VAL A 163 0.45 -1.56 4.25
CA VAL A 163 0.15 -2.92 4.75
C VAL A 163 0.22 -2.92 6.26
N GLY A 164 -0.87 -3.31 6.92
CA GLY A 164 -0.93 -3.41 8.37
C GLY A 164 -0.09 -4.56 8.91
N CYS A 165 0.13 -4.58 10.23
CA CYS A 165 0.79 -5.70 10.92
C CYS A 165 0.01 -7.02 10.84
N ASP A 166 -1.27 -6.96 10.47
CA ASP A 166 -2.16 -8.08 10.18
C ASP A 166 -1.97 -8.63 8.75
N HIS A 167 -1.05 -8.01 8.00
CA HIS A 167 -0.73 -8.31 6.60
C HIS A 167 -1.89 -8.07 5.63
N GLU A 168 -2.80 -7.16 5.96
CA GLU A 168 -3.87 -6.75 5.06
C GLU A 168 -3.53 -5.45 4.31
N LEU A 169 -3.84 -5.42 3.01
CA LEU A 169 -3.61 -4.25 2.16
C LEU A 169 -4.58 -3.13 2.53
N GLY A 170 -4.04 -1.95 2.86
CA GLY A 170 -4.80 -0.80 3.31
C GLY A 170 -5.26 -0.89 4.78
N SER A 171 -4.81 -1.88 5.54
CA SER A 171 -5.10 -1.96 6.97
C SER A 171 -4.32 -0.90 7.75
N THR A 172 -4.99 -0.32 8.75
CA THR A 172 -4.39 0.62 9.70
C THR A 172 -3.89 -0.07 10.95
N ALA A 173 -3.84 -1.41 10.98
CA ALA A 173 -3.33 -2.18 12.10
C ALA A 173 -1.83 -1.92 12.30
N THR A 174 -1.45 -1.58 13.52
CA THR A 174 -0.05 -1.34 13.90
C THR A 174 0.36 -2.24 15.05
N GLU A 175 1.65 -2.56 15.13
CA GLU A 175 2.19 -3.22 16.31
C GLU A 175 2.15 -2.29 17.52
N ASP A 176 1.89 -2.87 18.69
CA ASP A 176 2.08 -2.18 19.96
C ASP A 176 3.58 -2.11 20.32
N ASN A 177 3.91 -1.46 21.44
CA ASN A 177 5.30 -1.35 21.89
C ASN A 177 5.96 -2.69 22.26
N CYS A 178 5.18 -3.77 22.31
CA CYS A 178 5.64 -5.12 22.57
C CYS A 178 5.84 -5.95 21.29
N GLY A 179 5.62 -5.36 20.11
CA GLY A 179 5.68 -6.06 18.83
C GLY A 179 4.48 -6.98 18.57
N VAL A 180 3.34 -6.74 19.24
CA VAL A 180 2.10 -7.49 19.02
C VAL A 180 1.16 -6.66 18.16
N CYS A 181 0.72 -7.23 17.03
CA CYS A 181 -0.23 -6.56 16.14
C CYS A 181 -1.56 -6.26 16.83
N ASN A 182 -2.00 -4.98 16.80
CA ASN A 182 -3.15 -4.48 17.56
C ASN A 182 -3.11 -4.87 19.05
N GLY A 183 -1.91 -5.00 19.62
CA GLY A 183 -1.73 -5.30 21.03
C GLY A 183 -2.14 -4.15 21.94
N ASP A 184 -2.39 -4.48 23.19
CA ASP A 184 -2.78 -3.53 24.25
C ASP A 184 -1.59 -3.07 25.11
N GLY A 185 -0.37 -3.48 24.76
CA GLY A 185 0.86 -3.19 25.52
C GLY A 185 1.02 -4.05 26.78
N SER A 186 0.18 -5.06 27.01
CA SER A 186 0.24 -5.90 28.21
C SER A 186 1.26 -7.03 28.13
N SER A 187 1.74 -7.36 26.93
CA SER A 187 2.62 -8.51 26.69
C SER A 187 4.10 -8.25 27.00
N CYS A 188 4.44 -7.03 27.43
CA CYS A 188 5.80 -6.64 27.80
C CYS A 188 5.77 -5.62 28.94
N ARG A 189 6.91 -5.43 29.60
CA ARG A 189 7.08 -4.45 30.67
C ARG A 189 8.04 -3.35 30.29
N LEU A 190 7.74 -2.13 30.75
CA LEU A 190 8.61 -0.97 30.60
C LEU A 190 9.80 -1.05 31.56
N VAL A 191 11.02 -1.08 31.02
CA VAL A 191 12.25 -0.99 31.80
C VAL A 191 12.97 0.31 31.45
N ARG A 192 13.23 1.12 32.47
CA ARG A 192 13.99 2.36 32.38
C ARG A 192 15.37 2.14 32.95
N GLY A 193 16.40 2.53 32.22
CA GLY A 193 17.78 2.46 32.65
C GLY A 193 18.55 3.70 32.28
N HIS A 194 19.76 3.81 32.79
CA HIS A 194 20.70 4.84 32.40
C HIS A 194 22.09 4.24 32.22
N TYR A 195 22.79 4.69 31.20
CA TYR A 195 24.17 4.31 30.93
C TYR A 195 25.08 5.51 31.19
N LYS A 196 26.20 5.26 31.89
CA LYS A 196 27.25 6.25 32.15
C LYS A 196 28.49 5.87 31.34
N SER A 197 28.91 6.71 30.39
CA SER A 197 30.18 6.47 29.70
C SER A 197 31.36 6.93 30.58
N GLN A 198 32.28 6.03 30.91
CA GLN A 198 33.55 6.42 31.53
C GLN A 198 34.61 6.66 30.46
N HIS A 199 34.91 7.92 30.16
CA HIS A 199 36.04 8.27 29.30
C HIS A 199 37.21 8.77 30.16
N SER A 200 38.23 7.93 30.32
CA SER A 200 39.46 8.26 31.03
C SER A 200 40.41 9.07 30.14
N SER A 201 40.25 10.39 30.14
CA SER A 201 41.36 11.36 30.13
C SER A 201 40.80 12.77 29.96
N GLY A 202 41.02 13.60 30.99
CA GLY A 202 41.12 15.06 30.88
C GLY A 202 39.93 15.78 30.26
N LYS A 203 38.96 16.17 31.11
CA LYS A 203 37.85 17.11 30.83
C LYS A 203 36.85 16.61 29.77
N SER A 204 35.81 15.89 30.20
CA SER A 204 34.59 15.75 29.40
C SER A 204 33.36 15.65 30.28
N LYS A 205 32.27 16.27 29.80
CA LYS A 205 30.96 16.26 30.44
C LYS A 205 30.51 14.80 30.60
N GLU A 206 30.07 14.43 31.80
CA GLU A 206 29.49 13.11 32.06
C GLU A 206 28.24 12.96 31.17
N LEU A 207 28.33 12.12 30.14
CA LEU A 207 27.19 11.82 29.29
C LEU A 207 26.37 10.70 29.93
N LEU A 208 25.22 11.08 30.47
CA LEU A 208 24.24 10.16 31.02
C LEU A 208 23.17 9.89 29.96
N LEU A 209 23.13 8.65 29.47
CA LEU A 209 22.15 8.24 28.47
C LEU A 209 21.01 7.48 29.17
N PHE A 210 19.85 8.09 29.24
CA PHE A 210 18.64 7.39 29.69
C PHE A 210 18.07 6.57 28.53
N PHE A 211 17.73 5.31 28.79
CA PHE A 211 17.06 4.46 27.82
C PHE A 211 15.79 3.89 28.42
N THR A 212 14.80 3.71 27.54
CA THR A 212 13.53 3.10 27.86
C THR A 212 13.34 1.95 26.88
N ILE A 213 13.22 0.73 27.40
CA ILE A 213 13.05 -0.49 26.59
C ILE A 213 11.82 -1.23 27.07
N PHE A 214 11.13 -1.89 26.14
CA PHE A 214 10.03 -2.80 26.44
C PHE A 214 10.58 -4.23 26.39
N ILE A 215 10.44 -4.97 27.50
CA ILE A 215 10.97 -6.33 27.63
C ILE A 215 9.80 -7.29 27.77
N LYS A 216 9.75 -8.31 26.90
CA LYS A 216 8.78 -9.41 26.95
C LYS A 216 9.05 -10.34 28.13
#